data_AF-A0A0U1D0W1-F1
#
_entry.id   AF-A0A0U1D0W1-F1
#
_cell.length_a   1.000
_cell.length_b   1.000
_cell.length_c   1.000
_cell.angle_alpha   90.00
_cell.angle_beta   90.00
_cell.angle_gamma   90.00
#
_symmetry.space_group_name_H-M   'P 1'
#
loop_
_entity.id
_entity.type
_entity.pdbx_description
1 polymer ?
#
loop_
_entity_poly.entity_id
_entity_poly.type
_entity_poly.pdbx_seq_one_letter_code
_entity_poly.pdbx_strand_id
1 'polypeptide(L)'
;MNDSPQSQTATRFFSRVLGPFLVVVDVTAVARASDMQSLLSQFEANSMWTFVSGAFILLFGLSIVAAHQSWRGAAAVIVSLLGWLIVLRGVLLVAFPKFFASLANDMIGAQAWWITLCVIFAFVGLYLTYVGWAPAPQRPTSQAAAANPDLPRAA
;
A
#
# COMPACT_ATOMS: atom_id res chain seq x y z
N MET A 1 4.74 -19.54 16.56
CA MET A 1 5.66 -18.38 16.68
C MET A 1 4.86 -17.13 16.39
N ASN A 2 4.66 -16.23 17.35
CA ASN A 2 3.92 -14.97 17.16
C ASN A 2 4.76 -13.94 16.40
N ASP A 3 4.12 -12.98 15.73
CA ASP A 3 4.83 -11.87 15.09
C ASP A 3 5.59 -11.02 16.10
N SER A 4 6.77 -10.54 15.71
CA SER A 4 7.49 -9.56 16.51
C SER A 4 6.67 -8.27 16.58
N PRO A 5 6.59 -7.58 17.73
CA PRO A 5 5.82 -6.33 17.88
C PRO A 5 6.18 -5.26 16.84
N GLN A 6 7.43 -5.27 16.36
CA GLN A 6 7.93 -4.37 15.33
C GLN A 6 7.25 -4.61 13.97
N SER A 7 7.07 -5.87 13.56
CA SER A 7 6.44 -6.22 12.29
C SER A 7 4.97 -5.78 12.24
N GLN A 8 4.22 -6.00 13.33
CA GLN A 8 2.82 -5.55 13.44
C GLN A 8 2.70 -4.03 13.37
N THR A 9 3.65 -3.32 13.98
CA THR A 9 3.70 -1.84 13.94
C THR A 9 3.95 -1.35 12.51
N ALA A 10 4.89 -1.96 11.78
CA ALA A 10 5.16 -1.64 10.39
C ALA A 10 3.95 -1.93 9.49
N THR A 11 3.30 -3.10 9.62
CA THR A 11 2.09 -3.43 8.85
C THR A 11 1.01 -2.38 9.04
N ARG A 12 0.79 -1.96 10.29
CA ARG A 12 -0.24 -0.96 10.62
C ARG A 12 0.12 0.41 10.07
N PHE A 13 1.39 0.81 10.14
CA PHE A 13 1.86 2.06 9.53
C PHE A 13 1.63 2.08 8.01
N PHE A 14 2.06 1.04 7.30
CA PHE A 14 1.84 0.98 5.85
C PHE A 14 0.37 0.87 5.47
N SER A 15 -0.44 0.15 6.25
CA SER A 15 -1.89 0.11 6.06
C SER A 15 -2.53 1.51 6.19
N ARG A 16 -1.99 2.37 7.06
CA ARG A 16 -2.41 3.78 7.22
C ARG A 16 -2.00 4.70 6.08
N VAL A 17 -1.07 4.29 5.25
CA VAL A 17 -0.63 5.12 4.11
C VAL A 17 -1.24 4.57 2.83
N LEU A 18 -1.05 3.28 2.57
CA LEU A 18 -1.50 2.61 1.35
C LEU A 18 -3.03 2.51 1.27
N GLY A 19 -3.73 2.37 2.40
CA GLY A 19 -5.19 2.24 2.43
C GLY A 19 -5.91 3.40 1.73
N PRO A 20 -5.85 4.63 2.28
CA PRO A 20 -6.53 5.77 1.65
C PRO A 20 -5.91 6.15 0.32
N PHE A 21 -4.61 5.94 0.14
CA PHE A 21 -3.94 6.21 -1.13
C PHE A 21 -4.59 5.43 -2.27
N LEU A 22 -4.78 4.11 -2.10
CA LEU A 22 -5.46 3.27 -3.08
C LEU A 22 -6.89 3.75 -3.34
N VAL A 23 -7.66 3.99 -2.27
CA VAL A 23 -9.05 4.46 -2.40
C VAL A 23 -9.13 5.76 -3.21
N VAL A 24 -8.31 6.77 -2.87
CA VAL A 24 -8.34 8.06 -3.55
C VAL A 24 -7.92 7.94 -5.01
N VAL A 25 -6.84 7.21 -5.30
CA VAL A 25 -6.32 7.04 -6.66
C VAL A 25 -7.32 6.28 -7.53
N ASP A 26 -7.85 5.15 -7.05
CA ASP A 26 -8.75 4.30 -7.83
C ASP A 26 -10.12 4.95 -8.05
N VAL A 27 -10.68 5.63 -7.03
CA VAL A 27 -11.93 6.38 -7.19
C VAL A 27 -11.74 7.52 -8.19
N THR A 28 -10.63 8.25 -8.11
CA THR A 28 -10.32 9.32 -9.07
C THR A 28 -10.13 8.75 -10.48
N ALA A 29 -9.47 7.60 -10.61
CA ALA A 29 -9.23 6.93 -11.89
C ALA A 29 -10.55 6.50 -12.56
N VAL A 30 -11.50 5.98 -11.78
CA VAL A 30 -12.84 5.62 -12.28
C VAL A 30 -13.65 6.87 -12.63
N ALA A 31 -13.64 7.89 -11.76
CA ALA A 31 -14.35 9.15 -12.01
C ALA A 31 -13.84 9.89 -13.25
N ARG A 32 -12.56 9.70 -13.58
CA ARG A 32 -11.88 10.30 -14.75
C ARG A 32 -11.50 9.27 -15.81
N ALA A 33 -12.26 8.18 -15.92
CA ALA A 33 -11.93 7.09 -16.84
C ALA A 33 -11.80 7.58 -18.30
N SER A 34 -12.63 8.54 -18.72
CA SER A 34 -12.56 9.17 -20.06
C SER A 34 -11.24 9.89 -20.33
N ASP A 35 -10.59 10.43 -19.30
CA ASP A 35 -9.38 11.23 -19.43
C ASP A 35 -8.11 10.36 -19.38
N MET A 36 -8.22 9.14 -18.84
CA MET A 36 -7.06 8.33 -18.46
C MET A 36 -6.17 8.00 -19.66
N GLN A 37 -6.75 7.72 -20.82
CA GLN A 37 -6.01 7.43 -22.05
C GLN A 37 -5.25 8.68 -22.57
N SER A 38 -5.86 9.86 -22.46
CA SER A 38 -5.20 11.12 -22.80
C SER A 38 -4.03 11.41 -21.84
N LEU A 39 -4.24 11.23 -20.54
CA LEU A 39 -3.19 11.41 -19.53
C LEU A 39 -2.01 10.46 -19.76
N LEU A 40 -2.29 9.20 -20.10
CA LEU A 40 -1.25 8.23 -20.45
C LEU A 40 -0.45 8.68 -21.68
N SER A 41 -1.12 9.11 -22.76
CA SER A 41 -0.43 9.58 -23.98
C SER A 41 0.46 10.80 -23.73
N GLN A 42 0.03 11.75 -22.89
CA GLN A 42 0.81 12.95 -22.55
C GLN A 42 2.03 12.59 -21.70
N PHE A 43 1.86 11.64 -20.80
CA PHE A 43 2.93 11.13 -19.96
C PHE A 43 3.98 10.39 -20.79
N GLU A 44 3.57 9.51 -21.70
CA GLU A 44 4.46 8.80 -22.64
C GLU A 44 5.22 9.76 -23.56
N ALA A 45 4.56 10.81 -24.05
CA ALA A 45 5.19 11.82 -24.89
C ALA A 45 6.32 12.58 -24.17
N ASN A 46 6.32 12.58 -22.83
CA ASN A 46 7.33 13.23 -22.03
C ASN A 46 8.23 12.22 -21.31
N SER A 47 9.28 11.78 -22.02
CA SER A 47 10.25 10.79 -21.52
C SER A 47 10.91 11.18 -20.19
N MET A 48 11.13 12.49 -19.94
CA MET A 48 11.71 12.95 -18.68
C MET A 48 10.74 12.71 -17.51
N TRP A 49 9.47 13.10 -17.66
CA TRP A 49 8.46 12.87 -16.62
C TRP A 49 8.20 11.37 -16.39
N THR A 50 8.19 10.57 -17.46
CA THR A 50 8.10 9.12 -17.35
C THR A 50 9.27 8.57 -16.53
N PHE A 51 10.52 8.91 -16.87
CA PHE A 51 11.68 8.42 -16.11
C PHE A 51 11.67 8.87 -14.64
N VAL A 52 11.40 10.15 -14.37
CA VAL A 52 11.42 10.72 -13.02
C VAL A 52 10.36 10.07 -12.14
N SER A 53 9.12 9.97 -12.62
CA SER A 53 8.05 9.31 -11.88
C SER A 53 8.34 7.82 -11.67
N GLY A 54 8.91 7.13 -12.67
CA GLY A 54 9.35 5.74 -12.55
C GLY A 54 10.39 5.56 -11.44
N ALA A 55 11.37 6.46 -11.37
CA ALA A 55 12.39 6.45 -10.33
C ALA A 55 11.80 6.68 -8.92
N PHE A 56 10.86 7.62 -8.77
CA PHE A 56 10.18 7.85 -7.50
C PHE A 56 9.28 6.67 -7.09
N ILE A 57 8.54 6.08 -8.03
CA ILE A 57 7.73 4.88 -7.81
C ILE A 57 8.62 3.73 -7.35
N LEU A 58 9.76 3.51 -8.02
CA LEU A 58 10.72 2.48 -7.66
C LEU A 58 11.30 2.70 -6.26
N LEU A 59 11.73 3.93 -5.96
CA LEU A 59 12.26 4.29 -4.64
C LEU A 59 11.21 4.04 -3.53
N PHE A 60 9.97 4.44 -3.76
CA PHE A 60 8.87 4.22 -2.82
C PHE A 60 8.57 2.73 -2.62
N GLY A 61 8.49 1.95 -3.72
CA GLY A 61 8.28 0.50 -3.66
C GLY A 61 9.39 -0.21 -2.90
N LEU A 62 10.66 0.12 -3.18
CA LEU A 62 11.80 -0.45 -2.46
C LEU A 62 11.79 -0.07 -0.98
N SER A 63 11.38 1.15 -0.64
CA SER A 63 11.23 1.58 0.76
C SER A 63 10.18 0.76 1.50
N ILE A 64 9.05 0.44 0.85
CA ILE A 64 8.02 -0.45 1.42
C ILE A 64 8.59 -1.85 1.65
N VAL A 65 9.19 -2.45 0.62
CA VAL A 65 9.73 -3.82 0.70
C VAL A 65 10.84 -3.92 1.77
N ALA A 66 11.73 -2.94 1.84
CA ALA A 66 12.81 -2.92 2.83
C ALA A 66 12.29 -2.76 4.26
N ALA A 67 11.27 -1.91 4.47
CA ALA A 67 10.69 -1.65 5.79
C ALA A 67 9.66 -2.69 6.22
N HIS A 68 9.15 -3.51 5.29
CA HIS A 68 8.06 -4.44 5.55
C HIS A 68 8.25 -5.77 4.80
N GLN A 69 8.91 -6.72 5.45
CA GLN A 69 9.08 -8.09 4.96
C GLN A 69 8.23 -9.11 5.73
N SER A 70 7.15 -8.67 6.39
CA SER A 70 6.24 -9.57 7.09
C SER A 70 5.22 -10.18 6.14
N TRP A 71 5.00 -11.48 6.28
CA TRP A 71 4.05 -12.27 5.49
C TRP A 71 2.93 -12.85 6.35
N ARG A 72 2.75 -12.31 7.56
CA ARG A 72 1.89 -12.91 8.57
C ARG A 72 0.67 -12.06 8.83
N GLY A 73 -0.48 -12.66 8.54
CA GLY A 73 -1.77 -11.99 8.52
C GLY A 73 -2.08 -11.37 7.15
N ALA A 74 -3.37 -11.30 6.81
CA ALA A 74 -3.83 -10.86 5.50
C ALA A 74 -3.34 -9.44 5.14
N ALA A 75 -3.41 -8.49 6.07
CA ALA A 75 -2.92 -7.13 5.84
C ALA A 75 -1.41 -7.07 5.55
N ALA A 76 -0.59 -7.86 6.25
CA ALA A 76 0.85 -7.91 6.01
C ALA A 76 1.16 -8.48 4.61
N VAL A 77 0.47 -9.55 4.21
CA VAL A 77 0.59 -10.13 2.87
C VAL A 77 0.20 -9.11 1.80
N ILE A 78 -0.93 -8.42 1.97
CA ILE A 78 -1.38 -7.39 1.02
C ILE A 78 -0.35 -6.26 0.90
N VAL A 79 0.15 -5.74 2.02
CA VAL A 79 1.17 -4.66 2.01
C VAL A 79 2.43 -5.12 1.30
N SER A 80 2.92 -6.32 1.59
CA SER A 80 4.12 -6.87 0.96
C SER A 80 3.93 -7.09 -0.55
N LEU A 81 2.77 -7.63 -0.97
CA LEU A 81 2.43 -7.78 -2.38
C LEU A 81 2.34 -6.44 -3.11
N LEU A 82 1.71 -5.43 -2.49
CA LEU A 82 1.65 -4.07 -3.03
C LEU A 82 3.05 -3.45 -3.16
N GLY A 83 3.92 -3.63 -2.17
CA GLY A 83 5.31 -3.18 -2.23
C GLY A 83 6.02 -3.75 -3.45
N TRP A 84 5.96 -5.06 -3.66
CA TRP A 84 6.56 -5.72 -4.82
C TRP A 84 5.92 -5.32 -6.14
N LEU A 85 4.60 -5.13 -6.20
CA LEU A 85 3.90 -4.64 -7.38
C LEU A 85 4.37 -3.23 -7.77
N ILE A 86 4.56 -2.34 -6.78
CA ILE A 86 5.08 -0.98 -6.99
C ILE A 86 6.53 -1.03 -7.49
N VAL A 87 7.37 -1.92 -6.93
CA VAL A 87 8.74 -2.13 -7.43
C VAL A 87 8.72 -2.58 -8.88
N LEU A 88 7.93 -3.61 -9.21
CA LEU A 88 7.82 -4.10 -10.58
C LEU A 88 7.37 -2.97 -11.52
N ARG A 89 6.35 -2.20 -11.14
CA ARG A 89 5.88 -1.03 -11.90
C ARG A 89 7.00 -0.02 -12.11
N GLY A 90 7.73 0.36 -11.06
CA GLY A 90 8.84 1.30 -11.15
C GLY A 90 9.97 0.81 -12.07
N VAL A 91 10.34 -0.46 -11.98
CA VAL A 91 11.32 -1.09 -12.88
C VAL A 91 10.85 -1.04 -14.34
N LEU A 92 9.60 -1.45 -14.61
CA LEU A 92 9.04 -1.40 -15.96
C LEU A 92 9.03 0.03 -16.51
N LEU A 93 8.69 1.01 -15.69
CA LEU A 93 8.57 2.40 -16.12
C LEU A 93 9.94 3.04 -16.40
N VAL A 94 10.99 2.65 -15.65
CA VAL A 94 12.37 3.14 -15.85
C VAL A 94 13.10 2.40 -16.97
N ALA A 95 13.05 1.06 -16.96
CA ALA A 95 13.85 0.23 -17.86
C ALA A 95 13.12 -0.10 -19.17
N PHE A 96 11.78 -0.16 -19.15
CA PHE A 96 10.97 -0.61 -20.29
C PHE A 96 9.71 0.27 -20.51
N PRO A 97 9.85 1.61 -20.62
CA PRO A 97 8.72 2.54 -20.63
C PRO A 97 7.71 2.25 -21.75
N LYS A 98 8.18 1.84 -22.94
CA LYS A 98 7.32 1.47 -24.08
C LYS A 98 6.49 0.22 -23.84
N PHE A 99 7.05 -0.75 -23.12
CA PHE A 99 6.32 -1.97 -22.76
C PHE A 99 5.26 -1.66 -21.70
N PHE A 100 5.61 -0.85 -20.70
CA PHE A 100 4.66 -0.38 -19.69
C PHE A 100 3.49 0.41 -20.32
N ALA A 101 3.80 1.33 -21.24
CA ALA A 101 2.85 2.08 -22.05
C ALA A 101 1.83 1.19 -22.76
N SER A 102 2.32 0.19 -23.51
CA SER A 102 1.45 -0.77 -24.20
C SER A 102 0.51 -1.50 -23.25
N LEU A 103 1.05 -2.03 -22.14
CA LEU A 103 0.25 -2.72 -21.13
C LEU A 103 -0.83 -1.81 -20.52
N ALA A 104 -0.46 -0.56 -20.20
CA ALA A 104 -1.38 0.41 -19.64
C ALA A 104 -2.49 0.77 -20.65
N ASN A 105 -2.14 0.97 -21.92
CA ASN A 105 -3.11 1.28 -22.97
C ASN A 105 -4.07 0.10 -23.23
N ASP A 106 -3.58 -1.14 -23.25
CA ASP A 106 -4.42 -2.33 -23.42
C ASP A 106 -5.38 -2.51 -22.23
N MET A 107 -4.89 -2.29 -21.00
CA MET A 107 -5.72 -2.34 -19.80
C MET A 107 -6.80 -1.26 -19.82
N ILE A 108 -6.45 0.01 -20.08
CA ILE A 108 -7.40 1.14 -20.11
C ILE A 108 -8.41 0.98 -21.26
N GLY A 109 -7.95 0.49 -22.43
CA GLY A 109 -8.80 0.23 -23.58
C GLY A 109 -9.87 -0.83 -23.32
N ALA A 110 -9.56 -1.82 -22.47
CA ALA A 110 -10.54 -2.74 -21.90
C ALA A 110 -11.28 -2.09 -20.71
N GLN A 111 -12.05 -1.01 -20.97
CA GLN A 111 -12.62 -0.14 -19.94
C GLN A 111 -13.35 -0.88 -18.81
N ALA A 112 -14.15 -1.91 -19.12
CA ALA A 112 -14.85 -2.70 -18.09
C ALA A 112 -13.88 -3.46 -17.17
N TRP A 113 -12.79 -4.01 -17.73
CA TRP A 113 -11.75 -4.70 -16.97
C TRP A 113 -10.93 -3.72 -16.12
N TRP A 114 -10.55 -2.57 -16.69
CA TRP A 114 -9.89 -1.49 -15.96
C TRP A 114 -10.70 -1.02 -14.75
N ILE A 115 -11.98 -0.69 -14.95
CA ILE A 115 -12.87 -0.26 -13.86
C ILE A 115 -13.00 -1.35 -12.81
N THR A 116 -13.14 -2.61 -13.21
CA THR A 116 -13.20 -3.75 -12.28
C THR A 116 -11.95 -3.83 -11.41
N LEU A 117 -10.76 -3.69 -11.99
CA LEU A 117 -9.51 -3.67 -11.25
C LEU A 117 -9.43 -2.49 -10.28
N CYS A 118 -9.76 -1.27 -10.70
CA CYS A 118 -9.80 -0.11 -9.81
C CYS A 118 -10.76 -0.32 -8.64
N VAL A 119 -11.94 -0.90 -8.88
CA VAL A 119 -12.90 -1.21 -7.81
C VAL A 119 -12.32 -2.24 -6.83
N ILE A 120 -11.65 -3.28 -7.32
CA ILE A 120 -10.98 -4.27 -6.47
C ILE A 120 -9.89 -3.60 -5.61
N PHE A 121 -9.03 -2.79 -6.20
CA PHE A 121 -7.96 -2.09 -5.47
C PHE A 121 -8.52 -1.06 -4.48
N ALA A 122 -9.62 -0.39 -4.80
CA ALA A 122 -10.33 0.48 -3.87
C ALA A 122 -10.84 -0.30 -2.65
N PHE A 123 -11.42 -1.49 -2.84
CA PHE A 123 -11.85 -2.35 -1.73
C PHE A 123 -10.67 -2.84 -0.89
N VAL A 124 -9.54 -3.20 -1.52
CA VAL A 124 -8.30 -3.51 -0.80
C VAL A 124 -7.83 -2.32 0.03
N GLY A 125 -7.89 -1.11 -0.55
CA GLY A 125 -7.58 0.14 0.13
C GLY A 125 -8.49 0.41 1.33
N LEU A 126 -9.80 0.18 1.20
CA LEU A 126 -10.75 0.28 2.30
C LEU A 126 -10.44 -0.74 3.41
N TYR A 127 -10.11 -1.98 3.05
CA TYR A 127 -9.70 -3.00 4.02
C TYR A 127 -8.43 -2.59 4.78
N LEU A 128 -7.39 -2.14 4.08
CA LEU A 128 -6.16 -1.65 4.73
C LEU A 128 -6.44 -0.42 5.60
N THR A 129 -7.33 0.47 5.17
CA THR A 129 -7.77 1.61 5.97
C THR A 129 -8.48 1.16 7.23
N TYR A 130 -9.33 0.15 7.15
CA TYR A 130 -9.93 -0.42 8.34
C TYR A 130 -8.85 -1.00 9.29
N VAL A 131 -7.93 -1.84 8.79
CA VAL A 131 -6.88 -2.46 9.63
C VAL A 131 -5.91 -1.43 10.23
N GLY A 132 -5.54 -0.40 9.45
CA GLY A 132 -4.62 0.65 9.90
C GLY A 132 -5.18 1.45 11.08
N TRP A 133 -6.47 1.77 11.05
CA TRP A 133 -7.12 2.64 12.03
C TRP A 133 -7.98 1.92 13.07
N ALA A 134 -8.27 0.63 12.89
CA ALA A 134 -8.96 -0.17 13.91
C ALA A 134 -8.25 -0.06 15.26
N PRO A 135 -8.97 0.16 16.38
CA PRO A 135 -8.37 0.23 17.71
C PRO A 135 -7.56 -1.05 17.99
N ALA A 136 -6.30 -0.90 18.39
CA ALA A 136 -5.55 -2.07 18.86
C ALA A 136 -6.23 -2.56 20.15
N PRO A 137 -6.41 -3.87 20.35
CA PRO A 137 -6.93 -4.39 21.61
C PRO A 137 -6.13 -3.79 22.76
N GLN A 138 -6.78 -3.02 23.63
CA GLN A 138 -6.16 -2.51 24.85
C GLN A 138 -5.67 -3.73 25.63
N ARG A 139 -4.36 -3.95 25.71
CA ARG A 139 -3.81 -4.99 26.57
C ARG A 139 -4.08 -4.51 28.00
N PRO A 140 -5.00 -5.12 28.76
CA PRO A 140 -5.37 -4.59 30.07
C PRO A 140 -4.14 -4.67 30.98
N THR A 141 -3.66 -3.51 31.43
CA THR A 141 -3.15 -3.29 32.79
C THR A 141 -2.16 -4.31 33.38
N SER A 142 -1.23 -4.88 32.61
CA SER A 142 -0.17 -5.71 33.21
C SER A 142 0.85 -4.91 34.03
N GLN A 143 0.79 -3.57 33.98
CA GLN A 143 1.67 -2.67 34.73
C GLN A 143 1.12 -2.31 36.14
N ALA A 144 -0.18 -2.49 36.40
CA ALA A 144 -0.75 -2.25 37.73
C ALA A 144 -0.48 -3.40 38.72
N ALA A 145 -0.25 -4.63 38.22
CA ALA A 145 0.06 -5.78 39.07
C ALA A 145 1.55 -5.83 39.50
N ALA A 146 2.45 -5.18 38.77
CA ALA A 146 3.87 -5.10 39.11
C ALA A 146 4.20 -3.92 40.06
N ALA A 147 3.24 -3.03 40.30
CA ALA A 147 3.44 -1.80 41.08
C ALA A 147 3.08 -1.93 42.57
N ASN A 148 2.70 -3.11 43.07
CA ASN A 148 2.49 -3.29 44.51
C ASN A 148 3.12 -4.59 45.06
N PRO A 149 4.46 -4.67 45.18
CA PRO A 149 5.12 -5.77 45.87
C PRO A 149 5.06 -5.65 47.41
N ASP A 150 4.87 -4.46 47.98
CA ASP A 150 5.17 -4.24 49.41
C ASP A 150 4.14 -3.35 50.13
N LEU A 151 3.11 -3.97 50.71
CA LEU A 151 2.45 -3.43 51.91
C LEU A 151 2.86 -4.31 53.10
N PRO A 152 3.76 -3.83 53.99
CA PRO A 152 4.10 -4.55 55.21
C PRO A 152 2.86 -4.65 56.09
N ARG A 153 2.46 -5.88 56.45
CA ARG A 153 1.39 -6.11 57.41
C ARG A 153 1.81 -5.57 58.77
N ALA A 154 1.11 -4.54 59.24
CA ALA A 154 1.15 -4.13 60.63
C ALA A 154 0.51 -5.23 61.49
N ALA A 155 1.25 -5.69 62.50
CA ALA A 155 0.77 -6.39 63.68
C ALA A 155 1.69 -6.03 64.86
#